data_AF-A0A955D4I0-F1
#
_entry.id   AF-A0A955D4I0-F1
#
_cell.length_a   1.000
_cell.length_b   1.000
_cell.length_c   1.000
_cell.angle_alpha   90.00
_cell.angle_beta   90.00
_cell.angle_gamma   90.00
#
_symmetry.space_group_name_H-M   'P 1'
#
loop_
_entity.id
_entity.type
_entity.pdbx_description
1 polymer ?
#
loop_
_entity_poly.entity_id
_entity_poly.type
_entity_poly.pdbx_seq_one_letter_code
_entity_poly.pdbx_strand_id
1 'polypeptide(L)'
;MTRVPRDRAPAREAPPELLVQQKWEAFCAWLLPHADHWPKAARFTLAQRVQNHALDILELVIVARYEPGRRRDALAQVNRRLERMRHLFRIARATDAMPLAGFETAMRGVDEVGRMAHGWREAGRA
;
A
#
# COMPACT_ATOMS: atom_id res chain seq x y z
N MET A 1 19.29 -7.89 -1.85
CA MET A 1 18.81 -9.28 -1.91
C MET A 1 18.01 -9.57 -0.65
N THR A 2 16.70 -9.33 -0.66
CA THR A 2 15.82 -9.70 0.46
C THR A 2 14.83 -10.73 -0.09
N ARG A 3 15.14 -12.02 0.11
CA ARG A 3 14.26 -13.12 -0.27
C ARG A 3 13.12 -13.13 0.75
N VAL A 4 11.97 -12.58 0.37
CA VAL A 4 10.70 -12.83 1.07
C VAL A 4 10.45 -14.36 1.04
N PRO A 5 10.07 -15.00 2.16
CA PRO A 5 9.83 -16.44 2.24
C PRO A 5 8.86 -16.92 1.14
N ARG A 6 9.22 -18.03 0.47
CA ARG A 6 8.56 -18.57 -0.73
C ARG A 6 7.49 -19.63 -0.45
N ASP A 7 7.13 -19.92 0.80
CA ASP A 7 6.16 -20.99 1.13
C ASP A 7 4.68 -20.54 1.16
N ARG A 8 4.37 -19.37 0.61
CA ARG A 8 3.00 -18.84 0.63
C ARG A 8 2.13 -19.53 -0.43
N ALA A 9 0.91 -19.92 0.00
CA ALA A 9 -0.11 -20.49 -0.87
C ALA A 9 -0.30 -19.68 -2.16
N PRO A 10 -0.51 -20.33 -3.31
CA PRO A 10 -0.66 -19.63 -4.59
C PRO A 10 -1.84 -18.66 -4.54
N ALA A 11 -1.71 -17.52 -5.22
CA ALA A 11 -2.66 -16.40 -5.12
C ALA A 11 -4.13 -16.74 -5.49
N ARG A 12 -4.38 -17.89 -6.10
CA ARG A 12 -5.72 -18.39 -6.45
C ARG A 12 -6.46 -19.09 -5.30
N GLU A 13 -5.74 -19.52 -4.26
CA GLU A 13 -6.29 -20.32 -3.15
C GLU A 13 -6.28 -19.56 -1.81
N ALA A 14 -5.49 -18.48 -1.71
CA ALA A 14 -5.39 -17.70 -0.50
C ALA A 14 -6.63 -16.81 -0.29
N PRO A 15 -7.11 -16.64 0.96
CA PRO A 15 -8.27 -15.82 1.23
C PRO A 15 -7.96 -14.34 0.99
N PRO A 16 -8.97 -13.50 0.67
CA PRO A 16 -8.78 -12.10 0.27
C PRO A 16 -7.94 -11.27 1.24
N GLU A 17 -8.10 -11.48 2.56
CA GLU A 17 -7.32 -10.83 3.60
C GLU A 17 -5.81 -11.06 3.45
N LEU A 18 -5.43 -12.30 3.14
CA LEU A 18 -4.03 -12.69 3.01
C LEU A 18 -3.46 -12.09 1.72
N LEU A 19 -4.21 -12.12 0.63
CA LEU A 19 -3.79 -11.54 -0.65
C LEU A 19 -3.54 -10.04 -0.54
N VAL A 20 -4.47 -9.29 0.08
CA VAL A 20 -4.34 -7.84 0.29
C VAL A 20 -3.10 -7.53 1.12
N GLN A 21 -2.93 -8.24 2.24
CA GLN A 21 -1.77 -8.05 3.12
C GLN A 21 -0.46 -8.34 2.39
N GLN A 22 -0.33 -9.49 1.73
CA GLN A 22 0.89 -9.88 1.02
C GLN A 22 1.25 -8.87 -0.07
N LYS A 23 0.26 -8.42 -0.83
CA LYS A 23 0.47 -7.44 -1.90
C LYS A 23 0.95 -6.11 -1.33
N TRP A 24 0.34 -5.66 -0.24
CA TRP A 24 0.73 -4.40 0.39
C TRP A 24 2.09 -4.47 1.09
N GLU A 25 2.45 -5.59 1.73
CA GLU A 25 3.79 -5.85 2.26
C GLU A 25 4.85 -5.74 1.15
N ALA A 26 4.61 -6.39 0.01
CA ALA A 26 5.51 -6.33 -1.14
C ALA A 26 5.63 -4.91 -1.70
N PHE A 27 4.52 -4.17 -1.76
CA PHE A 27 4.53 -2.76 -2.15
C PHE A 27 5.34 -1.90 -1.18
N CYS A 28 5.17 -2.08 0.14
CA CYS A 28 5.95 -1.37 1.16
C CYS A 28 7.45 -1.67 1.02
N ALA A 29 7.81 -2.95 0.89
CA ALA A 29 9.20 -3.38 0.72
C ALA A 29 9.85 -2.78 -0.54
N TRP A 30 9.07 -2.54 -1.59
CA TRP A 30 9.50 -1.79 -2.76
C TRP A 30 9.58 -0.27 -2.46
N LEU A 31 8.52 0.34 -1.95
CA LEU A 31 8.41 1.80 -1.79
C LEU A 31 9.44 2.39 -0.83
N LEU A 32 9.64 1.77 0.34
CA LEU A 32 10.49 2.32 1.41
C LEU A 32 11.90 2.68 0.89
N PRO A 33 12.68 1.73 0.32
CA PRO A 33 13.99 2.07 -0.22
C PRO A 33 13.90 2.98 -1.46
N HIS A 34 12.83 2.91 -2.26
CA HIS A 34 12.70 3.81 -3.43
C HIS A 34 12.53 5.28 -3.00
N ALA A 35 11.82 5.53 -1.91
CA ALA A 35 11.62 6.88 -1.37
C ALA A 35 12.90 7.47 -0.74
N ASP A 36 13.81 6.63 -0.24
CA ASP A 36 15.10 7.09 0.34
C ASP A 36 16.04 7.73 -0.71
N HIS A 37 15.85 7.36 -1.98
CA HIS A 37 16.61 7.91 -3.11
C HIS A 37 16.06 9.27 -3.60
N TRP A 38 14.95 9.75 -3.04
CA TRP A 38 14.42 11.06 -3.40
C TRP A 38 15.36 12.19 -2.94
N PRO A 39 15.33 13.37 -3.61
CA PRO A 39 16.18 14.50 -3.28
C PRO A 39 16.09 14.90 -1.80
N LYS A 40 17.21 15.34 -1.20
CA LYS A 40 17.28 15.70 0.23
C LYS A 40 16.20 16.70 0.66
N ALA A 41 15.86 17.65 -0.22
CA ALA A 41 14.81 18.65 0.03
C ALA A 41 13.40 18.04 0.20
N ALA A 42 13.15 16.87 -0.38
CA ALA A 42 11.86 16.18 -0.32
C ALA A 42 11.81 15.05 0.75
N ARG A 43 12.95 14.70 1.37
CA ARG A 43 13.04 13.56 2.30
C ARG A 43 12.16 13.71 3.53
N PHE A 44 12.32 14.83 4.24
CA PHE A 44 11.58 15.08 5.49
C PHE A 44 10.15 15.59 5.28
N THR A 45 9.71 15.70 4.01
CA THR A 45 8.37 16.16 3.66
C THR A 45 7.60 15.08 2.93
N LEU A 46 7.92 14.81 1.66
CA LEU A 46 7.19 13.87 0.81
C LEU A 46 7.58 12.43 1.10
N ALA A 47 8.87 12.10 1.16
CA ALA A 47 9.34 10.72 1.34
C ALA A 47 8.86 10.15 2.68
N GLN A 48 9.14 10.86 3.79
CA GLN A 48 8.68 10.45 5.12
C GLN A 48 7.16 10.28 5.18
N ARG A 49 6.39 11.20 4.57
CA ARG A 49 4.94 11.15 4.60
C ARG A 49 4.37 9.97 3.80
N VAL A 50 4.94 9.64 2.63
CA VAL A 50 4.50 8.44 1.88
C VAL A 50 4.91 7.14 2.58
N GLN A 51 6.10 7.10 3.19
CA GLN A 51 6.56 5.94 3.97
C GLN A 51 5.66 5.70 5.18
N ASN A 52 5.33 6.74 5.93
CA ASN A 52 4.39 6.64 7.06
C ASN A 52 3.01 6.17 6.62
N HIS A 53 2.45 6.72 5.53
CA HIS A 53 1.17 6.25 5.01
C HIS A 53 1.21 4.78 4.57
N ALA A 54 2.32 4.32 4.02
CA ALA A 54 2.48 2.93 3.64
C ALA A 54 2.40 1.99 4.85
N LEU A 55 3.12 2.34 5.92
CA LEU A 55 3.13 1.58 7.18
C LEU A 55 1.77 1.65 7.90
N ASP A 56 1.14 2.82 7.98
CA ASP A 56 -0.22 2.99 8.52
C ASP A 56 -1.24 2.07 7.82
N ILE A 57 -1.16 1.95 6.49
CA ILE A 57 -2.06 1.09 5.73
C ILE A 57 -1.79 -0.38 6.06
N LEU A 58 -0.53 -0.77 6.23
CA LEU A 58 -0.19 -2.14 6.63
C LEU A 58 -0.81 -2.46 8.00
N GLU A 59 -0.70 -1.56 8.97
CA GLU A 59 -1.33 -1.71 10.29
C GLU A 59 -2.86 -1.84 10.19
N LEU A 60 -3.51 -1.01 9.37
CA LEU A 60 -4.96 -1.11 9.14
C LEU A 60 -5.39 -2.41 8.45
N VAL A 61 -4.57 -2.93 7.54
CA VAL A 61 -4.82 -4.23 6.90
C VAL A 61 -4.73 -5.36 7.93
N ILE A 62 -3.75 -5.29 8.85
CA ILE A 62 -3.61 -6.22 9.97
C ILE A 62 -4.84 -6.14 10.88
N VAL A 63 -5.27 -4.94 11.28
CA VAL A 63 -6.52 -4.74 12.06
C VAL A 63 -7.71 -5.36 11.33
N ALA A 64 -7.85 -5.10 10.02
CA ALA A 64 -8.97 -5.63 9.24
C ALA A 64 -8.99 -7.17 9.19
N ARG A 65 -7.81 -7.80 9.25
CA ARG A 65 -7.64 -9.25 9.22
C ARG A 65 -7.95 -9.90 10.56
N TYR A 66 -7.45 -9.32 11.65
CA TYR A 66 -7.51 -9.95 12.98
C TYR A 66 -8.68 -9.44 13.84
N GLU A 67 -9.35 -8.36 13.45
CA GLU A 67 -10.52 -7.82 14.14
C GLU A 67 -11.73 -7.73 13.19
N PRO A 68 -12.43 -8.84 12.90
CA PRO A 68 -13.54 -8.87 11.92
C PRO A 68 -14.63 -7.82 12.17
N GLY A 69 -14.92 -7.49 13.43
CA GLY A 69 -15.88 -6.44 13.81
C GLY A 69 -15.46 -5.02 13.39
N ARG A 70 -14.17 -4.77 13.18
CA ARG A 70 -13.62 -3.48 12.72
C ARG A 70 -13.19 -3.51 11.26
N ARG A 71 -13.23 -4.66 10.59
CA ARG A 71 -12.78 -4.87 9.21
C ARG A 71 -13.31 -3.80 8.26
N ARG A 72 -14.62 -3.54 8.28
CA ARG A 72 -15.24 -2.59 7.35
C ARG A 72 -14.69 -1.18 7.51
N ASP A 73 -14.55 -0.72 8.74
CA ASP A 73 -14.06 0.63 9.06
C ASP A 73 -12.56 0.75 8.80
N ALA A 74 -11.79 -0.29 9.13
CA ALA A 74 -10.37 -0.38 8.82
C ALA A 74 -10.14 -0.32 7.30
N LEU A 75 -10.87 -1.10 6.49
CA LEU A 75 -10.75 -1.06 5.03
C LEU A 75 -11.26 0.24 4.42
N ALA A 76 -12.26 0.89 5.02
CA ALA A 76 -12.66 2.24 4.62
C ALA A 76 -11.54 3.27 4.89
N GLN A 77 -10.80 3.12 6.01
CA GLN A 77 -9.63 3.94 6.30
C GLN A 77 -8.46 3.67 5.36
N VAL A 78 -8.21 2.40 4.99
CA VAL A 78 -7.23 2.01 3.97
C VAL A 78 -7.51 2.76 2.68
N ASN A 79 -8.74 2.72 2.18
CA ASN A 79 -9.11 3.41 0.94
C ASN A 79 -8.80 4.93 0.99
N ARG A 80 -9.15 5.60 2.09
CA ARG A 80 -8.84 7.03 2.26
C ARG A 80 -7.34 7.32 2.29
N ARG A 81 -6.53 6.45 2.89
CA ARG A 81 -5.07 6.60 2.92
C ARG A 81 -4.44 6.33 1.56
N LEU A 82 -4.94 5.34 0.82
CA LEU A 82 -4.51 5.09 -0.57
C LEU A 82 -4.76 6.32 -1.46
N GLU A 83 -5.91 6.98 -1.32
CA GLU A 83 -6.15 8.25 -2.04
C GLU A 83 -5.15 9.35 -1.67
N ARG A 84 -4.85 9.52 -0.37
CA ARG A 84 -3.82 10.48 0.07
C ARG A 84 -2.46 10.16 -0.55
N MET A 85 -2.08 8.89 -0.61
CA MET A 85 -0.84 8.46 -1.27
C MET A 85 -0.84 8.79 -2.77
N ARG A 86 -1.95 8.57 -3.49
CA ARG A 86 -2.07 8.97 -4.91
C ARG A 86 -1.78 10.46 -5.10
N HIS A 87 -2.31 11.32 -4.23
CA HIS A 87 -2.01 12.75 -4.29
C HIS A 87 -0.55 13.07 -3.97
N LEU A 88 0.04 12.43 -2.95
CA LEU A 88 1.45 12.64 -2.61
C LEU A 88 2.39 12.19 -3.73
N PHE A 89 2.10 11.07 -4.40
CA PHE A 89 2.88 10.61 -5.55
C PHE A 89 2.77 11.58 -6.73
N ARG A 90 1.58 12.13 -7.00
CA ARG A 90 1.42 13.16 -8.05
C ARG A 90 2.23 14.42 -7.74
N ILE A 91 2.24 14.85 -6.48
CA ILE A 91 3.06 15.99 -6.03
C ILE A 91 4.55 15.65 -6.20
N ALA A 92 4.99 14.49 -5.72
CA ALA A 92 6.39 14.07 -5.84
C ALA A 92 6.84 13.97 -7.31
N ARG A 93 5.95 13.56 -8.22
CA ARG A 93 6.21 13.58 -9.65
C ARG A 93 6.29 15.01 -10.20
N ALA A 94 5.38 15.90 -9.79
CA ALA A 94 5.32 17.29 -10.26
C ALA A 94 6.49 18.14 -9.76
N THR A 95 7.08 17.80 -8.62
CA THR A 95 8.28 18.46 -8.07
C THR A 95 9.58 17.77 -8.47
N ASP A 96 9.54 16.85 -9.44
CA ASP A 96 10.67 16.02 -9.89
C ASP A 96 11.41 15.27 -8.77
N ALA A 97 10.75 15.03 -7.64
CA ALA A 97 11.30 14.22 -6.56
C ALA A 97 11.27 12.72 -6.89
N MET A 98 10.33 12.32 -7.76
CA MET A 98 10.11 10.94 -8.17
C MET A 98 10.19 10.79 -9.69
N PRO A 99 10.99 9.84 -10.22
CA PRO A 99 11.06 9.57 -11.65
C PRO A 99 9.75 8.94 -12.17
N LEU A 100 9.46 9.12 -13.46
CA LEU A 100 8.23 8.63 -14.10
C LEU A 100 8.00 7.13 -13.90
N ALA A 101 9.01 6.30 -14.12
CA ALA A 101 8.90 4.84 -13.95
C ALA A 101 8.54 4.43 -12.51
N GLY A 102 9.09 5.14 -11.53
CA GLY A 102 8.73 4.95 -10.12
C GLY A 102 7.28 5.35 -9.87
N PHE A 103 6.86 6.51 -10.41
CA PHE A 103 5.49 7.00 -10.28
C PHE A 103 4.46 6.00 -10.86
N GLU A 104 4.70 5.47 -12.05
CA GLU A 104 3.82 4.47 -12.68
C GLU A 104 3.72 3.19 -11.85
N THR A 105 4.84 2.72 -11.30
CA THR A 105 4.88 1.55 -10.44
C THR A 105 4.11 1.80 -9.14
N ALA A 106 4.29 2.99 -8.53
CA ALA A 106 3.58 3.38 -7.32
C ALA A 106 2.06 3.45 -7.54
N MET A 107 1.62 4.14 -8.58
CA MET A 107 0.20 4.28 -8.92
C MET A 107 -0.45 2.92 -9.20
N ARG A 108 0.22 2.05 -9.97
CA ARG A 108 -0.28 0.70 -10.24
C ARG A 108 -0.44 -0.13 -8.98
N GLY A 109 0.56 -0.10 -8.08
CA GLY A 109 0.50 -0.84 -6.81
C GLY A 109 -0.63 -0.35 -5.91
N VAL A 110 -0.83 0.97 -5.82
CA VAL A 110 -1.90 1.58 -5.04
C VAL A 110 -3.29 1.26 -5.60
N ASP A 111 -3.46 1.30 -6.92
CA ASP A 111 -4.74 0.98 -7.58
C ASP A 111 -5.10 -0.51 -7.47
N GLU A 112 -4.09 -1.38 -7.61
CA GLU A 112 -4.28 -2.83 -7.47
C GLU A 112 -4.74 -3.18 -6.05
N VAL A 113 -4.05 -2.70 -5.02
CA VAL A 113 -4.45 -2.95 -3.62
C VAL A 113 -5.77 -2.28 -3.28
N GLY A 114 -6.07 -1.11 -3.84
CA GLY A 114 -7.38 -0.47 -3.69
C GLY A 114 -8.53 -1.35 -4.17
N ARG A 115 -8.40 -1.99 -5.34
CA ARG A 115 -9.40 -2.93 -5.86
C ARG A 115 -9.53 -4.18 -4.99
N MET A 116 -8.42 -4.76 -4.54
CA MET A 116 -8.42 -5.94 -3.68
C MET A 116 -9.07 -5.65 -2.31
N ALA A 117 -8.70 -4.53 -1.69
CA ALA A 117 -9.25 -4.08 -0.41
C ALA A 117 -10.76 -3.77 -0.52
N HIS A 118 -11.19 -3.18 -1.64
CA HIS A 118 -12.61 -3.00 -1.91
C HIS A 118 -13.31 -4.36 -1.98
N GLY A 119 -12.87 -5.29 -2.82
CA GLY A 119 -13.48 -6.62 -2.93
C GLY A 119 -13.59 -7.35 -1.59
N TRP A 120 -12.53 -7.31 -0.77
CA TRP A 120 -12.55 -7.90 0.57
C TRP A 120 -13.59 -7.26 1.51
N ARG A 121 -13.79 -5.94 1.42
CA ARG A 121 -14.81 -5.22 2.21
C ARG A 121 -16.24 -5.56 1.77
N GLU A 122 -16.45 -5.84 0.49
CA GLU A 122 -17.76 -6.21 -0.08
C GLU A 122 -18.13 -7.67 0.22
N ALA A 123 -17.15 -8.58 0.25
CA ALA A 123 -17.37 -10.02 0.42
C ALA A 123 -18.08 -10.43 1.72
N GLY A 124 -18.15 -9.56 2.73
CA GLY A 124 -18.90 -9.82 3.97
C GLY A 124 -20.29 -9.16 4.04
N ARG A 125 -20.84 -8.72 2.90
CA ARG A 125 -22.20 -8.17 2.81
C ARG A 125 -23.22 -9.11 2.16
N ALA A 126 -22.75 -10.24 1.63
CA ALA A 126 -23.56 -11.37 1.21
C ALA A 126 -23.70 -12.36 2.38
#